data_AF-A0A661UEX3-F1
#
_entry.id   AF-A0A661UEX3-F1
#
_cell.length_a   1.000
_cell.length_b   1.000
_cell.length_c   1.000
_cell.angle_alpha   90.00
_cell.angle_beta   90.00
_cell.angle_gamma   90.00
#
_symmetry.space_group_name_H-M   'P 1'
#
loop_
_entity.id
_entity.type
_entity.pdbx_description
1 polymer ?
#
loop_
_entity_poly.entity_id
_entity_poly.type
_entity_poly.pdbx_seq_one_letter_code
_entity_poly.pdbx_strand_id
1 'polypeptide(L)'
;MKRKTGEYITISRVGGEECRAFVPYPLPPKPPLQIDYDLQDLIDHALLALGNLNSIGMLLPDPSLFLYMYIRKEAVLSSQIEGTQSSFSDLLLYESEEAPGVPLDDVQEVSNYVAAM
;
A
#
# COMPACT_ATOMS: atom_id res chain seq x y z
N MET A 1 -21.08 3.96 -17.87
CA MET A 1 -21.60 4.84 -16.79
C MET A 1 -20.45 5.19 -15.85
N LYS A 2 -20.21 6.47 -15.52
CA LYS A 2 -19.22 6.83 -14.48
C LYS A 2 -19.75 6.36 -13.13
N ARG A 3 -19.01 5.48 -12.45
CA ARG A 3 -19.33 5.01 -11.09
C ARG A 3 -19.26 6.20 -10.13
N LYS A 4 -20.36 6.52 -9.44
CA LYS A 4 -20.33 7.45 -8.30
C LYS A 4 -19.88 6.69 -7.06
N THR A 5 -18.86 7.20 -6.37
CA THR A 5 -18.26 6.58 -5.18
C THR A 5 -18.54 7.34 -3.89
N GLY A 6 -19.32 8.42 -3.98
CA GLY A 6 -19.66 9.29 -2.87
C GLY A 6 -20.31 10.59 -3.36
N GLU A 7 -20.50 11.51 -2.43
CA GLU A 7 -21.14 12.80 -2.67
C GLU A 7 -20.38 13.93 -2.00
N TYR A 8 -20.44 15.12 -2.59
CA TYR A 8 -19.90 16.32 -1.98
C TYR A 8 -20.99 17.03 -1.18
N ILE A 9 -20.80 17.14 0.14
CA ILE A 9 -21.67 17.90 1.04
C ILE A 9 -21.05 19.27 1.33
N THR A 10 -21.89 20.30 1.46
CA THR A 10 -21.44 21.63 1.91
C THR A 10 -21.27 21.60 3.42
N ILE A 11 -20.05 21.87 3.90
CA ILE A 11 -19.71 21.81 5.33
C ILE A 11 -19.67 23.20 5.99
N SER A 12 -19.43 24.27 5.23
CA SER A 12 -19.51 25.63 5.74
C SER A 12 -19.73 26.65 4.61
N ARG A 13 -20.24 27.82 5.00
CA ARG A 13 -20.27 29.03 4.17
C ARG A 13 -19.64 30.16 4.98
N VAL A 14 -18.41 30.54 4.64
CA VAL A 14 -17.70 31.65 5.29
C VAL A 14 -17.41 32.71 4.24
N GLY A 15 -17.79 33.96 4.51
CA GLY A 15 -17.51 35.08 3.60
C GLY A 15 -18.17 35.00 2.22
N GLY A 16 -19.15 34.11 2.01
CA GLY A 16 -19.77 33.88 0.70
C GLY A 16 -19.17 32.73 -0.11
N GLU A 17 -18.11 32.09 0.38
CA GLU A 17 -17.50 30.91 -0.24
C GLU A 17 -18.07 29.62 0.37
N GLU A 18 -18.42 28.65 -0.49
CA GLU A 18 -18.90 27.34 -0.08
C GLU A 18 -17.74 26.35 0.04
N CYS A 19 -17.44 25.88 1.26
CA CYS A 19 -16.56 24.73 1.44
C CYS A 19 -17.36 23.43 1.31
N ARG A 20 -16.84 22.50 0.50
CA ARG A 20 -17.45 21.18 0.27
C ARG A 20 -16.48 20.07 0.66
N ALA A 21 -16.97 19.03 1.30
CA ALA A 21 -16.22 17.82 1.61
C ALA A 21 -16.77 16.64 0.81
N PHE A 22 -15.89 15.78 0.29
CA PHE A 22 -16.29 14.52 -0.34
C PHE A 22 -16.54 13.47 0.74
N VAL A 23 -17.74 12.89 0.75
CA VAL A 23 -18.14 11.81 1.63
C VAL A 23 -18.31 10.54 0.79
N PRO A 24 -17.44 9.52 0.95
CA PRO A 24 -17.59 8.27 0.22
C PRO A 24 -18.85 7.53 0.66
N TYR A 25 -19.47 6.79 -0.26
CA TYR A 25 -20.55 5.88 0.12
C TYR A 25 -20.02 4.78 1.06
N PRO A 26 -20.77 4.40 2.11
CA PRO A 26 -20.31 3.39 3.06
C PRO A 26 -20.19 2.03 2.38
N LEU A 27 -19.26 1.19 2.89
CA LEU A 27 -19.19 -0.22 2.55
C LEU A 27 -20.23 -1.02 3.37
N PRO A 28 -20.81 -2.10 2.81
CA PRO A 28 -20.60 -2.61 1.45
C PRO A 28 -21.32 -1.77 0.38
N PRO A 29 -20.85 -1.78 -0.87
CA PRO A 29 -21.48 -1.02 -1.95
C PRO A 29 -22.91 -1.51 -2.21
N LYS A 30 -23.76 -0.59 -2.69
CA LYS A 30 -25.13 -0.88 -3.14
C LYS A 30 -25.29 -0.47 -4.60
N PRO A 31 -25.65 -1.38 -5.53
CA PRO A 31 -25.82 -2.82 -5.32
C PRO A 31 -24.51 -3.51 -4.90
N PRO A 32 -24.59 -4.70 -4.29
CA PRO A 32 -23.39 -5.46 -3.91
C PRO A 32 -22.52 -5.78 -5.12
N LEU A 33 -21.24 -6.07 -4.86
CA LEU A 33 -20.33 -6.57 -5.89
C LEU A 33 -20.89 -7.85 -6.50
N GLN A 34 -20.90 -7.91 -7.83
CA GLN A 34 -21.24 -9.12 -8.56
C GLN A 34 -19.96 -9.90 -8.76
N ILE A 35 -19.90 -11.11 -8.17
CA ILE A 35 -18.83 -12.06 -8.43
C ILE A 35 -19.31 -12.92 -9.60
N ASP A 36 -18.94 -12.49 -10.81
CA ASP A 36 -19.19 -13.26 -12.02
C ASP A 36 -18.13 -14.36 -12.20
N TYR A 37 -18.27 -15.13 -13.28
CA TYR A 37 -17.37 -16.23 -13.56
C TYR A 37 -15.92 -15.77 -13.72
N ASP A 38 -15.69 -14.68 -14.43
CA ASP A 38 -14.34 -14.16 -14.70
C ASP A 38 -13.67 -13.67 -13.39
N LEU A 39 -14.41 -12.98 -12.53
CA LEU A 39 -13.89 -12.56 -11.23
C LEU A 39 -13.65 -13.76 -10.30
N GLN A 40 -14.53 -14.76 -10.31
CA GLN A 40 -14.34 -15.98 -9.53
C GLN A 40 -13.08 -16.73 -9.99
N ASP A 41 -12.85 -16.86 -11.29
CA ASP A 41 -11.66 -17.51 -11.85
C ASP A 41 -10.36 -16.79 -11.42
N LEU A 42 -10.36 -15.45 -11.43
CA LEU A 42 -9.24 -14.65 -10.92
C LEU A 42 -9.02 -14.85 -9.41
N ILE A 43 -10.10 -14.95 -8.62
CA ILE A 43 -10.01 -15.23 -7.18
C ILE A 43 -9.39 -16.61 -6.94
N ASP A 44 -9.82 -17.62 -7.68
CA ASP A 44 -9.34 -19.00 -7.53
C ASP A 44 -7.85 -19.09 -7.90
N HIS A 45 -7.42 -18.44 -8.97
CA HIS A 45 -6.01 -18.32 -9.33
C HIS A 45 -5.18 -17.62 -8.25
N ALA A 46 -5.70 -16.52 -7.68
CA ALA A 46 -5.02 -15.80 -6.61
C ALA A 46 -4.88 -16.66 -5.35
N LEU A 47 -5.94 -17.39 -4.97
CA LEU A 47 -5.92 -18.31 -3.83
C LEU A 47 -4.89 -19.43 -4.00
N LEU A 48 -4.80 -20.01 -5.19
CA LEU A 48 -3.82 -21.04 -5.49
C LEU A 48 -2.38 -20.50 -5.43
N ALA A 49 -2.14 -19.30 -5.95
CA ALA A 49 -0.84 -18.64 -5.87
C ALA A 49 -0.44 -18.35 -4.41
N LEU A 50 -1.38 -17.89 -3.58
CA LEU A 50 -1.15 -17.68 -2.14
C LEU A 50 -0.86 -19.00 -1.42
N GLY A 51 -1.56 -20.08 -1.75
CA GLY A 51 -1.30 -21.42 -1.21
C GLY A 51 0.11 -21.93 -1.55
N ASN A 52 0.55 -21.71 -2.79
CA ASN A 52 1.91 -22.04 -3.23
C ASN A 52 2.97 -21.23 -2.49
N LEU A 53 2.75 -19.92 -2.32
CA LEU A 53 3.64 -19.05 -1.55
C LEU A 53 3.77 -19.53 -0.10
N ASN A 54 2.65 -19.82 0.56
CA ASN A 54 2.63 -20.33 1.93
C ASN A 54 3.39 -21.66 2.06
N SER A 55 3.23 -22.55 1.07
CA SER A 55 3.91 -23.85 1.07
C SER A 55 5.43 -23.72 0.90
N ILE A 56 5.90 -22.85 -0.01
CA ILE A 56 7.34 -22.60 -0.22
C ILE A 56 7.96 -21.89 0.98
N GLY A 57 7.22 -20.99 1.63
CA GLY A 57 7.68 -20.29 2.84
C GLY A 57 8.12 -21.24 3.96
N MET A 58 7.49 -22.41 4.07
CA MET A 58 7.86 -23.44 5.05
C MET A 58 9.22 -24.11 4.79
N LEU A 59 9.76 -23.97 3.59
CA LEU A 59 11.04 -24.55 3.19
C LEU A 59 12.21 -23.56 3.32
N LEU A 60 11.94 -22.32 3.73
CA LEU A 60 12.96 -21.29 3.86
C LEU A 60 13.92 -21.62 5.03
N PRO A 61 15.25 -21.56 4.82
CA PRO A 61 16.22 -21.81 5.88
C PRO A 61 16.14 -20.82 7.04
N ASP A 62 15.88 -19.54 6.72
CA ASP A 62 15.67 -18.47 7.69
C ASP A 62 14.51 -17.56 7.23
N PRO A 63 13.28 -17.86 7.67
CA PRO A 63 12.11 -17.04 7.36
C PRO A 63 12.22 -15.60 7.90
N SER A 64 12.96 -15.39 9.00
CA SER A 64 13.04 -14.08 9.65
C SER A 64 13.85 -13.10 8.81
N LEU A 65 15.00 -13.54 8.29
CA LEU A 65 15.80 -12.71 7.38
C LEU A 65 15.06 -12.44 6.06
N PHE A 66 14.35 -13.43 5.53
CA PHE A 66 13.54 -13.24 4.32
C PHE A 66 12.45 -12.18 4.54
N LEU A 67 11.70 -12.28 5.64
CA LEU A 67 10.67 -11.31 6.00
C LEU A 67 11.25 -9.92 6.24
N TYR A 68 12.37 -9.82 6.96
CA TYR A 68 13.08 -8.56 7.20
C TYR A 68 13.35 -7.83 5.88
N MET A 69 13.89 -8.53 4.88
CA MET A 69 14.21 -7.96 3.58
C MET A 69 12.96 -7.65 2.73
N TYR A 70 11.94 -8.52 2.78
CA TYR A 70 10.73 -8.33 1.98
C TYR A 70 9.86 -7.18 2.46
N ILE A 71 9.74 -6.97 3.78
CA ILE A 71 9.01 -5.83 4.35
C ILE A 71 9.62 -4.51 3.84
N ARG A 72 10.95 -4.39 3.88
CA ARG A 72 11.67 -3.21 3.38
C ARG A 72 11.49 -3.02 1.88
N LYS A 73 11.52 -4.12 1.13
CA LYS A 73 11.30 -4.06 -0.32
C LYS A 73 9.90 -3.59 -0.65
N GLU A 74 8.89 -4.07 0.09
CA GLU A 74 7.50 -3.64 -0.06
C GLU A 74 7.36 -2.16 0.29
N ALA A 75 7.91 -1.72 1.41
CA ALA A 75 7.89 -0.32 1.83
C ALA A 75 8.48 0.62 0.75
N VAL A 76 9.65 0.28 0.19
CA VAL A 76 10.26 1.05 -0.90
C VAL A 76 9.33 1.11 -2.12
N LEU A 77 8.78 -0.02 -2.54
CA LEU A 77 7.91 -0.08 -3.72
C LEU A 77 6.59 0.67 -3.51
N SER A 78 6.02 0.59 -2.31
CA SER A 78 4.80 1.27 -1.93
C SER A 78 5.01 2.79 -1.90
N SER A 79 6.06 3.25 -1.20
CA SER A 79 6.43 4.67 -1.14
C SER A 79 6.82 5.24 -2.51
N GLN A 80 7.35 4.43 -3.44
CA GLN A 80 7.63 4.89 -4.81
C GLN A 80 6.35 5.23 -5.59
N ILE A 81 5.22 4.59 -5.29
CA ILE A 81 3.91 4.93 -5.88
C ILE A 81 3.46 6.32 -5.42
N GLU A 82 3.84 6.72 -4.21
CA GLU A 82 3.53 8.02 -3.61
C GLU A 82 4.53 9.12 -4.01
N GLY A 83 5.64 8.75 -4.65
CA GLY A 83 6.57 9.68 -5.30
C GLY A 83 7.99 9.68 -4.72
N THR A 84 8.26 8.92 -3.66
CA THR A 84 9.61 8.82 -3.09
C THR A 84 10.63 8.32 -4.13
N GLN A 85 11.85 8.85 -4.08
CA GLN A 85 12.96 8.49 -4.96
C GLN A 85 14.06 7.74 -4.19
N SER A 86 13.64 6.82 -3.31
CA SER A 86 14.55 5.95 -2.55
C SER A 86 14.72 4.58 -3.19
N SER A 87 15.93 4.03 -3.15
CA SER A 87 16.18 2.64 -3.50
C SER A 87 16.25 1.74 -2.26
N PHE A 88 16.17 0.43 -2.48
CA PHE A 88 16.34 -0.56 -1.41
C PHE A 88 17.73 -0.48 -0.76
N SER A 89 18.77 -0.21 -1.56
CA SER A 89 20.13 -0.04 -1.06
C SER A 89 20.27 1.22 -0.19
N ASP A 90 19.60 2.31 -0.57
CA ASP A 90 19.57 3.56 0.20
C ASP A 90 18.97 3.34 1.59
N LEU A 91 17.86 2.60 1.66
CA LEU A 91 17.22 2.25 2.92
C LEU A 91 18.12 1.38 3.82
N LEU A 92 18.78 0.36 3.25
CA LEU A 92 19.68 -0.49 4.03
C LEU A 92 20.91 0.27 4.55
N LEU A 93 21.47 1.17 3.75
CA LEU A 93 22.60 2.03 4.14
C LEU A 93 22.21 3.02 5.23
N TYR A 94 20.99 3.56 5.17
CA TYR A 94 20.44 4.41 6.21
C TYR A 94 20.26 3.65 7.53
N GLU A 95 19.70 2.44 7.48
CA GLU A 95 19.51 1.60 8.67
C GLU A 95 20.82 1.10 9.29
N SER A 96 21.90 0.95 8.51
CA SER A 96 23.21 0.54 9.03
C SER A 96 24.04 1.67 9.63
N GLU A 97 23.51 2.90 9.67
CA GLU A 97 24.24 4.11 10.10
C GLU A 97 25.49 4.41 9.24
N GLU A 98 25.63 3.83 8.04
CA GLU A 98 26.85 3.89 7.22
C GLU A 98 26.88 5.00 6.15
N ALA A 99 25.91 5.93 6.07
CA ALA A 99 25.85 6.87 4.93
C ALA A 99 25.69 8.37 5.27
N PRO A 100 26.72 9.20 4.97
CA PRO A 100 26.53 10.59 4.60
C PRO A 100 26.16 10.71 3.11
N GLY A 101 25.00 11.31 2.78
CA GLY A 101 24.69 11.78 1.41
C GLY A 101 23.46 11.19 0.70
N VAL A 102 22.61 10.41 1.39
CA VAL A 102 21.33 9.90 0.87
C VAL A 102 20.25 11.01 0.95
N PRO A 103 19.21 11.04 0.10
CA PRO A 103 18.05 11.90 0.32
C PRO A 103 17.37 11.47 1.64
N LEU A 104 17.78 12.09 2.75
CA LEU A 104 17.41 11.67 4.10
C LEU A 104 15.89 11.70 4.30
N ASP A 105 15.21 12.68 3.71
CA ASP A 105 13.76 12.84 3.84
C ASP A 105 13.01 11.65 3.21
N ASP A 106 13.34 11.27 1.97
CA ASP A 106 12.69 10.15 1.28
C ASP A 106 12.96 8.82 1.98
N VAL A 107 14.21 8.57 2.40
CA VAL A 107 14.55 7.30 3.06
C VAL A 107 13.94 7.22 4.46
N GLN A 108 13.85 8.35 5.17
CA GLN A 108 13.18 8.42 6.46
C GLN A 108 11.68 8.13 6.32
N GLU A 109 11.02 8.59 5.25
CA GLU A 109 9.64 8.25 4.96
C GLU A 109 9.46 6.73 4.77
N VAL A 110 10.32 6.10 3.97
CA VAL A 110 10.28 4.64 3.79
C VAL A 110 10.58 3.90 5.10
N SER A 111 11.53 4.38 5.89
CA SER A 111 11.86 3.80 7.20
C SER A 111 10.68 3.89 8.18
N ASN A 112 9.96 5.02 8.19
CA ASN A 112 8.73 5.17 8.97
C ASN A 112 7.63 4.20 8.52
N TYR A 113 7.52 3.95 7.21
CA TYR A 113 6.59 2.96 6.68
C TYR A 113 6.93 1.55 7.19
N VAL A 114 8.22 1.15 7.14
CA VAL A 114 8.69 -0.13 7.71
C VAL A 114 8.35 -0.24 9.19
N ALA A 115 8.50 0.84 9.96
CA ALA A 115 8.20 0.87 11.39
C ALA A 115 6.69 0.78 11.72
N ALA A 116 5.81 1.09 10.75
CA ALA A 116 4.36 1.04 10.93
C ALA A 116 3.75 -0.36 10.69
N MET A 117 4.51 -1.28 10.07
CA MET A 117 4.09 -2.67 9.79
C MET A 117 4.37 -3.61 10.97
#